data_AF-A0A5S5DRW9-F1
#
_entry.id   AF-A0A5S5DRW9-F1
#
_cell.length_a   1.000
_cell.length_b   1.000
_cell.length_c   1.000
_cell.angle_alpha   90.00
_cell.angle_beta   90.00
_cell.angle_gamma   90.00
#
_symmetry.space_group_name_H-M   'P 1'
#
loop_
_entity.id
_entity.type
_entity.pdbx_description
1 polymer ?
#
loop_
_entity_poly.entity_id
_entity_poly.type
_entity_poly.pdbx_seq_one_letter_code
_entity_poly.pdbx_strand_id
1 'polypeptide(L)'
;MDIFDEEILNFWRNLENAEVSYIMIGGYATNLHGFQRFTGDLDIWIKDSIGNRRNLREAFRLSDLGDIPQLETISFVAGWTDFHLNNGLRLDILTDMKGLEGYSFDEC
;
A
#
# COMPACT_ATOMS: atom_id res chain seq x y z
N MET A 1 6.12 -8.24 -14.56
CA MET A 1 5.86 -8.33 -13.11
C MET A 1 5.18 -9.65 -12.87
N ASP A 2 5.74 -10.47 -11.99
CA ASP A 2 5.04 -11.66 -11.51
C ASP A 2 4.07 -11.21 -10.42
N ILE A 3 2.76 -11.22 -10.72
CA ILE A 3 1.71 -10.84 -9.75
C ILE A 3 1.48 -11.92 -8.69
N PHE A 4 2.14 -13.07 -8.81
CA PHE A 4 2.08 -14.15 -7.84
C PHE A 4 3.40 -14.31 -7.07
N ASP A 5 4.28 -13.30 -7.15
CA ASP A 5 5.48 -13.22 -6.34
C ASP A 5 5.14 -13.37 -4.85
N GLU A 6 5.84 -14.27 -4.16
CA GLU A 6 5.51 -14.64 -2.78
C GLU A 6 5.64 -13.47 -1.81
N GLU A 7 6.60 -12.55 -2.02
CA GLU A 7 6.76 -11.37 -1.16
C GLU A 7 5.54 -10.45 -1.29
N ILE A 8 5.03 -10.27 -2.51
CA ILE A 8 3.83 -9.47 -2.75
C ILE A 8 2.60 -10.13 -2.09
N LEU A 9 2.42 -11.45 -2.27
CA LEU A 9 1.31 -12.18 -1.65
C LEU A 9 1.38 -12.17 -0.13
N ASN A 10 2.58 -12.26 0.45
CA ASN A 10 2.77 -12.15 1.90
C ASN A 10 2.48 -10.74 2.41
N PHE A 11 2.90 -9.70 1.69
CA PHE A 11 2.56 -8.32 2.04
C PHE A 11 1.04 -8.11 2.09
N TRP A 12 0.29 -8.59 1.09
CA TRP A 12 -1.18 -8.54 1.11
C TRP A 12 -1.77 -9.26 2.33
N ARG A 13 -1.32 -10.48 2.61
CA ARG A 13 -1.79 -11.24 3.79
C ARG A 13 -1.50 -10.49 5.09
N ASN A 14 -0.36 -9.83 5.20
CA ASN A 14 0.02 -9.10 6.40
C ASN A 14 -0.78 -7.80 6.58
N LEU A 15 -1.16 -7.12 5.49
CA LEU A 15 -2.11 -6.01 5.55
C LEU A 15 -3.48 -6.48 6.08
N GLU A 16 -3.99 -7.62 5.59
CA GLU A 16 -5.23 -8.22 6.10
C GLU A 16 -5.13 -8.64 7.56
N ASN A 17 -4.05 -9.34 7.94
CA ASN A 17 -3.83 -9.83 9.31
C ASN A 17 -3.72 -8.69 10.33
N ALA A 18 -3.18 -7.54 9.92
CA ALA A 18 -3.10 -6.34 10.76
C ALA A 18 -4.37 -5.47 10.68
N GLU A 19 -5.39 -5.88 9.93
CA GLU A 19 -6.65 -5.16 9.74
C GLU A 19 -6.43 -3.75 9.14
N VAL A 20 -5.52 -3.63 8.17
CA VAL A 20 -5.31 -2.37 7.45
C VAL A 20 -6.51 -2.10 6.55
N SER A 21 -7.11 -0.93 6.67
CA SER A 21 -8.07 -0.38 5.71
C SER A 21 -7.30 0.22 4.53
N TYR A 22 -7.18 -0.55 3.44
CA TYR A 22 -6.51 -0.12 2.21
C TYR A 22 -7.34 -0.48 0.96
N ILE A 23 -7.06 0.21 -0.13
CA ILE A 23 -7.55 -0.08 -1.47
C ILE A 23 -6.32 -0.29 -2.35
N MET A 24 -6.24 -1.44 -3.02
CA MET A 24 -5.24 -1.70 -4.05
C MET A 24 -5.57 -0.87 -5.29
N ILE A 25 -4.61 -0.08 -5.77
CA ILE A 25 -4.81 0.82 -6.91
C ILE A 25 -3.70 0.63 -7.96
N GLY A 26 -3.70 1.49 -8.97
CA GLY A 26 -2.58 1.62 -9.90
C GLY A 26 -2.40 0.44 -10.86
N GLY A 27 -1.14 0.24 -11.26
CA GLY A 27 -0.79 -0.74 -12.28
C GLY A 27 -1.00 -2.18 -11.86
N TYR A 28 -0.81 -2.47 -10.57
CA TYR A 28 -1.00 -3.81 -10.02
C TYR A 28 -2.48 -4.23 -10.09
N ALA A 29 -3.41 -3.36 -9.64
CA ALA A 29 -4.85 -3.60 -9.77
C ALA A 29 -5.27 -3.81 -11.23
N THR A 30 -4.72 -3.00 -12.14
CA THR A 30 -5.00 -3.10 -13.59
C THR A 30 -4.56 -4.45 -14.16
N ASN A 31 -3.38 -4.94 -13.75
CA ASN A 31 -2.86 -6.25 -14.14
C ASN A 31 -3.73 -7.41 -13.62
N LEU A 32 -4.22 -7.30 -12.39
CA LEU A 32 -5.10 -8.31 -11.78
C LEU A 32 -6.43 -8.44 -12.55
N HIS A 33 -6.97 -7.32 -13.03
CA HIS A 33 -8.25 -7.28 -13.76
C HIS A 33 -8.14 -7.44 -15.28
N GLY A 34 -7.01 -7.97 -15.77
CA GLY A 34 -6.89 -8.49 -17.13
C GLY A 34 -6.37 -7.53 -18.19
N PHE A 35 -5.96 -6.32 -17.81
CA PHE A 35 -5.23 -5.43 -18.71
C PHE A 35 -3.73 -5.44 -18.36
N GLN A 36 -3.00 -6.36 -18.99
CA GLN A 36 -1.57 -6.52 -18.72
C GLN A 36 -0.77 -5.31 -19.20
N ARG A 37 0.00 -4.72 -18.29
CA ARG A 37 1.00 -3.69 -18.54
C ARG A 37 2.23 -3.92 -17.69
N PHE A 38 3.35 -3.36 -18.13
CA PHE A 38 4.52 -3.24 -17.28
C PHE A 38 4.27 -2.18 -16.20
N THR A 39 4.54 -2.53 -14.94
CA THR A 39 4.52 -1.62 -13.78
C THR A 39 5.70 -2.02 -12.90
N GLY A 40 6.35 -1.05 -12.28
CA GLY A 40 7.58 -1.25 -11.50
C GLY A 40 7.37 -1.05 -9.99
N ASP A 41 6.11 -0.97 -9.59
CA ASP A 41 5.64 -0.44 -8.33
C ASP A 41 4.33 -1.11 -7.91
N LEU A 42 4.07 -1.01 -6.61
CA LEU A 42 2.85 -1.37 -5.93
C LEU A 42 2.26 -0.10 -5.32
N ASP A 43 0.99 0.16 -5.57
CA ASP A 43 0.29 1.35 -5.09
C ASP A 43 -0.86 0.95 -4.16
N ILE A 44 -0.92 1.54 -2.97
CA ILE A 44 -2.06 1.41 -2.06
C ILE A 44 -2.58 2.78 -1.65
N TRP A 45 -3.90 2.92 -1.59
CA TRP A 45 -4.56 4.03 -0.91
C TRP A 45 -5.03 3.54 0.46
N ILE A 46 -4.69 4.24 1.54
CA ILE A 46 -5.11 3.88 2.89
C ILE A 46 -6.10 4.90 3.47
N LYS A 47 -6.95 4.45 4.39
CA LYS A 47 -7.72 5.36 5.24
C LYS A 47 -6.78 6.12 6.17
N ASP A 48 -6.69 7.44 6.04
CA ASP A 48 -5.77 8.25 6.84
C ASP A 48 -6.29 8.54 8.26
N SER A 49 -6.30 7.50 9.09
CA SER A 49 -6.60 7.61 10.52
C SER A 49 -5.46 7.06 11.35
N ILE A 50 -5.27 7.59 12.57
CA ILE A 50 -4.21 7.12 13.47
C ILE A 50 -4.32 5.61 13.78
N GLY A 51 -5.56 5.09 13.88
CA GLY A 51 -5.80 3.66 14.09
C GLY A 51 -5.29 2.84 12.91
N ASN A 52 -5.66 3.23 11.69
CA ASN A 52 -5.23 2.52 10.49
C ASN A 52 -3.72 2.66 10.22
N ARG A 53 -3.10 3.78 10.58
CA ARG A 53 -1.63 3.93 10.52
C ARG A 53 -0.90 3.02 11.48
N ARG A 54 -1.46 2.76 12.67
CA ARG A 54 -0.93 1.75 13.61
C ARG A 54 -1.05 0.35 13.04
N ASN A 55 -2.17 0.04 12.41
CA ASN A 55 -2.37 -1.22 11.70
C ASN A 55 -1.34 -1.38 10.57
N LEU A 56 -1.11 -0.32 9.78
CA LEU A 56 -0.08 -0.31 8.73
C LEU A 56 1.33 -0.57 9.30
N ARG A 57 1.67 0.08 10.42
CA ARG A 57 2.95 -0.14 11.12
C ARG A 57 3.09 -1.60 11.57
N GLU A 58 2.02 -2.20 12.07
CA GLU A 58 2.02 -3.63 12.42
C GLU A 58 2.18 -4.52 11.19
N ALA A 59 1.54 -4.20 10.05
CA ALA A 59 1.73 -4.93 8.80
C ALA A 59 3.18 -4.86 8.29
N PHE A 60 3.86 -3.71 8.46
CA PHE A 60 5.28 -3.57 8.15
C PHE A 60 6.13 -4.48 9.06
N ARG A 61 5.80 -4.54 10.35
CA ARG A 61 6.47 -5.43 11.31
C ARG A 61 6.26 -6.91 10.96
N LEU A 62 5.05 -7.31 10.56
CA LEU A 62 4.73 -8.69 10.14
C LEU A 62 5.39 -9.07 8.80
N SER A 63 5.69 -8.10 7.95
CA SER A 63 6.33 -8.27 6.65
C SER A 63 7.86 -8.20 6.70
N ASP A 64 8.46 -8.19 7.90
CA ASP A 64 9.90 -8.00 8.12
C ASP A 64 10.47 -6.72 7.47
N LEU A 65 9.63 -5.70 7.22
CA LEU A 65 10.04 -4.39 6.69
C LEU A 65 10.52 -3.44 7.81
N GLY A 66 10.44 -3.90 9.06
CA GLY A 66 10.88 -3.17 10.25
C GLY A 66 9.76 -2.49 11.02
N ASP A 67 10.07 -2.09 12.25
CA ASP A 67 9.19 -1.29 13.09
C ASP A 67 9.50 0.20 12.87
N ILE A 68 8.61 0.91 12.17
CA ILE A 68 8.79 2.32 11.80
C ILE A 68 7.71 3.18 12.49
N PRO A 69 7.96 3.70 13.70
CA PRO A 69 7.02 4.56 14.42
C PRO A 69 6.57 5.79 13.63
N GLN A 70 7.41 6.27 12.72
CA GLN A 70 7.15 7.42 11.87
C GLN A 70 5.93 7.22 10.95
N LEU A 71 5.55 5.97 10.60
CA LEU A 71 4.34 5.69 9.80
C LEU A 71 3.07 6.30 10.42
N GLU A 72 3.04 6.44 11.75
CA GLU A 72 1.93 7.06 12.47
C GLU A 72 1.84 8.58 12.28
N THR A 73 2.89 9.24 11.81
CA THR A 73 3.02 10.71 11.83
C THR A 73 3.53 11.37 10.54
N ILE A 74 4.18 10.62 9.64
CA ILE A 74 4.71 11.17 8.39
C ILE A 74 3.61 11.60 7.43
N SER A 75 3.96 12.52 6.53
CA SER A 75 3.13 12.78 5.35
C SER A 75 3.48 11.78 4.24
N PHE A 76 2.47 11.14 3.67
CA PHE A 76 2.60 10.30 2.49
C PHE A 76 2.50 11.18 1.25
N VAL A 77 3.65 11.61 0.72
CA VAL A 77 3.72 12.54 -0.41
C VAL A 77 4.15 11.77 -1.65
N ALA A 78 3.25 11.67 -2.64
CA ALA A 78 3.52 10.97 -3.89
C ALA A 78 4.79 11.49 -4.57
N GLY A 79 5.72 10.57 -4.89
CA GLY A 79 7.02 10.88 -5.50
C GLY A 79 8.11 11.35 -4.53
N TRP A 80 7.82 11.43 -3.23
CA TRP A 80 8.78 11.82 -2.19
C TRP A 80 8.86 10.82 -1.03
N THR A 81 7.77 10.13 -0.75
CA THR A 81 7.68 9.07 0.25
C THR A 81 7.38 7.76 -0.45
N ASP A 82 8.35 6.86 -0.50
CA ASP A 82 8.19 5.50 -0.99
C ASP A 82 8.85 4.50 -0.04
N PHE A 83 8.41 3.25 -0.16
CA PHE A 83 8.96 2.11 0.58
C PHE A 83 9.37 1.03 -0.42
N HIS A 84 10.06 0.01 0.06
CA HIS A 84 10.45 -1.12 -0.76
C HIS A 84 10.09 -2.42 -0.04
N LEU A 85 9.47 -3.34 -0.76
CA LEU A 85 9.33 -4.72 -0.31
C LEU A 85 10.68 -5.44 -0.38
N ASN A 86 10.82 -6.60 0.27
CA ASN A 86 12.10 -7.33 0.31
C ASN A 86 12.58 -7.83 -1.07
N ASN A 87 11.66 -8.00 -2.02
CA ASN A 87 11.99 -8.32 -3.42
C ASN A 87 12.46 -7.08 -4.23
N GLY A 88 12.57 -5.91 -3.60
CA GLY A 88 12.98 -4.66 -4.24
C GLY A 88 11.86 -3.92 -4.98
N LEU A 89 10.62 -4.41 -4.92
CA LEU A 89 9.48 -3.71 -5.52
C LEU A 89 9.18 -2.43 -4.73
N ARG A 90 9.06 -1.30 -5.43
CA ARG A 90 8.67 -0.03 -4.80
C ARG A 90 7.21 -0.09 -4.37
N LEU A 91 6.91 0.40 -3.17
CA LEU A 91 5.58 0.55 -2.61
C LEU A 91 5.30 2.04 -2.39
N ASP A 92 4.32 2.56 -3.12
CA ASP A 92 3.79 3.90 -2.95
C ASP A 92 2.50 3.83 -2.12
N ILE A 93 2.46 4.59 -1.03
CA ILE A 93 1.31 4.68 -0.12
C ILE A 93 0.70 6.06 -0.30
N LEU A 94 -0.60 6.11 -0.56
CA LEU A 94 -1.37 7.32 -0.75
C LEU A 94 -2.40 7.45 0.39
N THR A 95 -2.66 8.68 0.83
CA THR A 95 -3.77 9.04 1.73
C THR A 95 -4.90 9.76 1.01
N ASP A 96 -4.59 10.36 -0.14
CA ASP A 96 -5.51 11.10 -1.00
C ASP A 96 -5.34 10.67 -2.46
N MET A 97 -6.45 10.65 -3.21
CA MET A 97 -6.47 10.21 -4.60
C MET A 97 -6.82 11.34 -5.57
N LYS A 98 -5.89 11.59 -6.50
CA LYS A 98 -6.11 12.57 -7.57
C LYS A 98 -7.24 12.11 -8.49
N GLY A 99 -8.19 12.99 -8.78
CA GLY A 99 -9.41 12.71 -9.54
C GLY A 99 -10.55 12.12 -8.71
N LEU A 100 -10.32 11.83 -7.42
CA LEU A 100 -11.34 11.39 -6.46
C LEU A 100 -11.42 12.35 -5.25
N GLU A 101 -10.98 13.60 -5.40
CA GLU A 101 -10.92 14.58 -4.29
C GLU A 101 -12.30 14.90 -3.68
N GLY A 102 -13.38 14.57 -4.39
CA GLY A 102 -14.76 14.70 -3.91
C GLY A 102 -15.30 13.49 -3.15
N TYR A 103 -14.51 12.42 -3.02
CA TYR A 103 -14.88 11.18 -2.35
C TYR A 103 -13.93 10.89 -1.17
N SER A 104 -14.49 10.40 -0.08
CA SER A 104 -13.72 9.85 1.02
C SER A 104 -13.32 8.39 0.75
N PHE A 105 -12.34 7.89 1.52
CA PHE A 105 -11.95 6.48 1.47
C PHE A 105 -13.14 5.54 1.70
N ASP A 106 -14.07 5.89 2.60
CA ASP A 106 -15.21 5.03 2.94
C ASP A 106 -16.32 5.01 1.86
N GLU A 107 -16.25 5.91 0.87
CA GLU A 107 -17.20 5.99 -0.26
C GLU A 107 -16.72 5.25 -1.51
N CYS A 108 -15.49 4.72 -1.49
CA CYS A 108 -14.86 3.99 -2.59
C CYS A 108 -14.77 2.50 -2.26
#